data_AF-A0AA38BVT3-F1
#
_entry.id   AF-A0AA38BVT3-F1
#
_cell.length_a   1.000
_cell.length_b   1.000
_cell.length_c   1.000
_cell.angle_alpha   90.00
_cell.angle_beta   90.00
_cell.angle_gamma   90.00
#
_symmetry.space_group_name_H-M   'P 1'
#
loop_
_entity.id
_entity.type
_entity.pdbx_description
1 polymer ?
#
loop_
_entity_poly.entity_id
_entity_poly.type
_entity_poly.pdbx_seq_one_letter_code
_entity_poly.pdbx_strand_id
1 'polypeptide(L)'
;GCDASILLDDTATFTGEKTAAPNNNSVRGYEVIDAVKTALENSICNRTVSCADIVALAARDSVLFSGGPTWDVPLGRRDSITANGTAPNTLIPSPFDTLDAIISKFQAVGLNLTDVVVLS
;
A
#
# COMPACT_ATOMS: atom_id res chain seq x y z
N GLY A 1 -0.11 4.23 -7.29
CA GLY A 1 -1.36 3.45 -7.26
C GLY A 1 -1.14 2.25 -6.37
N CYS A 2 -1.79 1.10 -6.59
CA CYS A 2 -1.40 -0.16 -5.93
C CYS A 2 -0.28 -0.83 -6.74
N ASP A 3 0.94 -0.30 -6.63
CA ASP A 3 2.08 -0.66 -7.49
C ASP A 3 3.36 -0.93 -6.68
N ALA A 4 3.22 -1.15 -5.36
CA ALA A 4 4.32 -1.39 -4.43
C ALA A 4 5.39 -0.27 -4.35
N SER A 5 5.11 0.93 -4.86
CA SER A 5 6.05 2.06 -4.78
C SER A 5 6.48 2.39 -3.33
N ILE A 6 5.56 2.22 -2.37
CA ILE A 6 5.82 2.41 -0.94
C ILE A 6 6.89 1.47 -0.36
N LEU A 7 7.14 0.33 -1.01
CA LEU A 7 8.15 -0.63 -0.54
C LEU A 7 9.58 -0.24 -0.94
N LEU A 8 9.74 0.68 -1.89
CA LEU A 8 11.06 1.11 -2.38
C LEU A 8 11.77 1.96 -1.33
N ASP A 9 12.99 1.53 -0.97
CA ASP A 9 13.87 2.27 -0.05
C ASP A 9 14.55 3.45 -0.75
N ASP A 10 14.92 4.44 0.05
CA ASP A 10 15.76 5.54 -0.40
C ASP A 10 17.14 5.03 -0.85
N THR A 11 17.67 5.62 -1.91
CA THR A 11 19.04 5.42 -2.38
C THR A 11 19.72 6.78 -2.57
N ALA A 12 21.00 6.79 -2.92
CA ALA A 12 21.75 8.03 -3.15
C ALA A 12 21.14 8.95 -4.23
N THR A 13 20.35 8.41 -5.15
CA THR A 13 19.77 9.14 -6.29
C THR A 13 18.25 9.05 -6.37
N PHE A 14 17.60 8.46 -5.36
CA PHE A 14 16.15 8.20 -5.38
C PHE A 14 15.59 8.30 -3.96
N THR A 15 14.51 9.05 -3.81
CA THR A 15 13.78 9.14 -2.55
C THR A 15 12.45 8.40 -2.71
N GLY A 16 12.30 7.32 -1.96
CA GLY A 16 11.09 6.53 -1.85
C GLY A 16 9.99 7.25 -1.08
N GLU A 17 8.91 6.52 -0.77
CA GLU A 17 7.77 7.07 -0.03
C GLU A 17 7.87 6.86 1.48
N LYS A 18 8.79 6.01 1.96
CA LYS A 18 8.90 5.64 3.38
C LYS A 18 9.25 6.83 4.28
N THR A 19 9.97 7.82 3.76
CA THR A 19 10.38 9.02 4.50
C THR A 19 9.34 10.15 4.47
N ALA A 20 8.24 9.99 3.73
CA ALA A 20 7.14 10.96 3.73
C ALA A 20 6.49 11.07 5.13
N ALA A 21 5.99 12.26 5.47
CA ALA A 21 5.44 12.56 6.80
C ALA A 21 4.37 11.57 7.30
N PRO A 22 3.38 11.12 6.49
CA PRO A 22 2.39 10.14 6.96
C PRO A 22 2.94 8.72 7.14
N ASN A 23 4.07 8.40 6.51
CA ASN A 23 4.64 7.04 6.48
C ASN A 23 5.74 6.84 7.52
N ASN A 24 6.61 7.85 7.67
CA ASN A 24 7.80 7.77 8.50
C ASN A 24 7.44 7.64 9.99
N ASN A 25 8.05 6.67 10.67
CA ASN A 25 7.71 6.30 12.06
C ASN A 25 6.22 5.96 12.29
N SER A 26 5.53 5.50 11.24
CA SER A 26 4.09 5.20 11.28
C SER A 26 3.80 3.85 10.62
N VAL A 27 4.06 3.72 9.30
CA VAL A 27 3.86 2.47 8.56
C VAL A 27 4.88 1.42 9.01
N ARG A 28 4.43 0.17 9.13
CA ARG A 28 5.19 -0.98 9.66
C ARG A 28 4.81 -2.27 8.95
N GLY A 29 5.62 -3.32 9.12
CA GLY A 29 5.38 -4.64 8.52
C GLY A 29 6.10 -4.87 7.19
N TYR A 30 7.06 -4.01 6.83
CA TYR A 30 7.89 -4.19 5.63
C TYR A 30 8.63 -5.53 5.66
N GLU A 31 9.15 -5.91 6.82
CA GLU A 31 9.86 -7.15 7.08
C GLU A 31 8.99 -8.40 6.86
N VAL A 32 7.68 -8.30 7.07
CA VAL A 32 6.74 -9.40 6.80
C VAL A 32 6.57 -9.59 5.30
N ILE A 33 6.47 -8.49 4.54
CA ILE A 33 6.40 -8.52 3.08
C ILE A 33 7.69 -9.09 2.49
N ASP A 34 8.86 -8.72 3.03
CA ASP A 34 10.16 -9.27 2.62
C ASP A 34 10.25 -10.79 2.86
N ALA A 35 9.77 -11.27 4.02
CA ALA A 35 9.76 -12.69 4.34
C ALA A 35 8.85 -13.48 3.38
N VAL A 36 7.65 -12.96 3.10
CA VAL A 36 6.72 -13.58 2.12
C VAL A 36 7.35 -13.61 0.73
N LYS A 37 7.90 -12.48 0.28
CA LYS A 37 8.55 -12.39 -1.04
C LYS A 37 9.72 -13.37 -1.14
N THR A 38 10.56 -13.44 -0.12
CA THR A 38 11.70 -14.36 -0.06
C THR A 38 11.25 -15.82 -0.14
N ALA A 39 10.21 -16.20 0.61
CA ALA A 39 9.69 -17.57 0.59
C ALA A 39 9.12 -17.95 -0.79
N LEU A 40 8.38 -17.03 -1.43
CA LEU A 40 7.81 -17.27 -2.77
C LEU A 40 8.91 -17.42 -3.83
N GLU A 41 9.89 -16.52 -3.82
CA GLU A 41 10.97 -16.50 -4.81
C GLU A 41 11.92 -17.70 -4.70
N ASN A 42 12.15 -18.19 -3.47
CA ASN A 42 13.08 -19.29 -3.21
C ASN A 42 12.45 -20.67 -3.36
N SER A 43 11.16 -20.81 -3.01
CA SER A 43 10.59 -22.14 -2.76
C SER A 43 9.37 -22.48 -3.60
N ILE A 44 8.69 -21.49 -4.19
CA ILE A 44 7.37 -21.71 -4.82
C ILE A 44 7.36 -21.28 -6.29
N CYS A 45 7.61 -20.01 -6.57
CA CYS A 45 7.40 -19.42 -7.90
C CYS A 45 8.31 -18.20 -8.14
N ASN A 46 9.54 -18.48 -8.55
CA ASN A 46 10.54 -17.46 -8.88
C ASN A 46 10.02 -16.49 -9.95
N ARG A 47 10.20 -15.18 -9.74
CA ARG A 47 9.90 -14.06 -10.65
C ARG A 47 8.46 -14.04 -11.18
N THR A 48 7.52 -14.59 -10.42
CA THR A 48 6.12 -14.73 -10.87
C THR A 48 5.19 -13.75 -10.15
N VAL A 49 5.27 -13.68 -8.82
CA VAL A 49 4.34 -12.87 -8.01
C VAL A 49 4.92 -11.49 -7.76
N SER A 50 4.16 -10.43 -8.09
CA SER A 50 4.56 -9.05 -7.83
C SER A 50 4.45 -8.70 -6.35
N CYS A 51 5.30 -7.77 -5.89
CA CYS A 51 5.19 -7.21 -4.55
C CYS A 51 3.85 -6.49 -4.33
N ALA A 52 3.31 -5.86 -5.38
CA ALA A 52 2.01 -5.21 -5.36
C ALA A 52 0.87 -6.20 -5.03
N ASP A 53 0.88 -7.39 -5.62
CA ASP A 53 -0.11 -8.42 -5.31
C ASP A 53 0.12 -9.07 -3.95
N ILE A 54 1.38 -9.20 -3.50
CA ILE A 54 1.69 -9.68 -2.15
C ILE A 54 1.07 -8.76 -1.10
N VAL A 55 1.25 -7.44 -1.22
CA VAL A 55 0.65 -6.48 -0.28
C VAL A 55 -0.87 -6.55 -0.29
N ALA A 56 -1.48 -6.66 -1.48
CA ALA A 56 -2.94 -6.76 -1.61
C ALA A 56 -3.50 -8.03 -0.94
N LEU A 57 -2.84 -9.18 -1.13
CA LEU A 57 -3.22 -10.44 -0.49
C LEU A 57 -2.96 -10.42 1.02
N ALA A 58 -1.82 -9.88 1.45
CA ALA A 58 -1.48 -9.74 2.87
C ALA A 58 -2.51 -8.87 3.62
N ALA A 59 -3.01 -7.80 2.98
CA ALA A 59 -4.08 -6.98 3.55
C ALA A 59 -5.39 -7.79 3.73
N ARG A 60 -5.80 -8.56 2.71
CA ARG A 60 -6.98 -9.44 2.80
C ARG A 60 -6.84 -10.49 3.89
N ASP A 61 -5.69 -11.16 3.93
CA ASP A 61 -5.40 -12.20 4.94
C ASP A 61 -5.34 -11.60 6.36
N SER A 62 -4.82 -10.37 6.51
CA SER A 62 -4.84 -9.66 7.80
C SER A 62 -6.25 -9.35 8.29
N VAL A 63 -7.17 -8.98 7.38
CA VAL A 63 -8.58 -8.78 7.72
C VAL A 63 -9.22 -10.09 8.15
N LEU A 64 -8.96 -11.19 7.43
CA LEU A 64 -9.44 -12.52 7.78
C LEU A 64 -8.94 -12.96 9.17
N PHE A 65 -7.65 -12.82 9.45
CA PHE A 65 -7.07 -13.16 10.76
C PHE A 65 -7.57 -12.29 11.90
N SER A 66 -8.07 -11.09 11.60
CA SER A 66 -8.71 -10.20 12.57
C SER A 66 -10.21 -10.50 12.77
N GLY A 67 -10.73 -11.57 12.17
CA GLY A 67 -12.14 -11.97 12.26
C GLY A 67 -13.06 -11.30 11.24
N GLY A 68 -12.51 -10.59 10.26
CA GLY A 68 -13.25 -9.98 9.16
C GLY A 68 -13.61 -10.99 8.06
N PRO A 69 -14.31 -10.53 7.01
CA PRO A 69 -14.66 -11.36 5.87
C PRO A 69 -13.42 -11.70 5.04
N THR A 70 -13.56 -12.73 4.19
CA THR A 70 -12.64 -12.99 3.08
C THR A 70 -13.30 -12.61 1.76
N TRP A 71 -12.49 -12.28 0.77
CA TRP A 71 -12.92 -12.01 -0.60
C TRP A 71 -11.80 -12.39 -1.56
N ASP A 72 -12.15 -12.61 -2.82
CA ASP A 72 -11.17 -12.81 -3.89
C ASP A 72 -10.55 -11.48 -4.28
N VAL A 73 -9.23 -11.37 -4.12
CA VAL A 73 -8.46 -10.19 -4.52
C VAL A 73 -8.13 -10.32 -6.00
N PRO A 74 -8.54 -9.37 -6.87
CA PRO A 74 -8.08 -9.37 -8.26
C PRO A 74 -6.56 -9.25 -8.30
N LEU A 75 -5.88 -10.13 -9.05
CA LEU A 75 -4.42 -10.19 -9.18
C LEU A 75 -3.96 -9.75 -10.58
N GLY A 76 -2.65 -9.64 -10.75
CA GLY A 76 -2.01 -9.23 -12.01
C GLY A 76 -1.41 -7.83 -11.94
N ARG A 77 -1.28 -7.24 -10.75
CA ARG A 77 -0.58 -5.95 -10.58
C ARG A 77 0.89 -6.15 -10.88
N ARG A 78 1.55 -5.08 -11.33
CA ARG A 78 3.00 -5.05 -11.56
C ARG A 78 3.65 -4.04 -10.63
N ASP A 79 4.90 -4.32 -10.28
CA ASP A 79 5.68 -3.46 -9.41
C ASP A 79 6.16 -2.22 -10.17
N SER A 80 6.06 -1.07 -9.51
CA SER A 80 6.66 0.17 -9.99
C SER A 80 8.18 0.12 -9.89
N ILE A 81 8.85 0.83 -10.80
CA ILE A 81 10.30 1.09 -10.75
C ILE A 81 10.61 2.50 -10.23
N THR A 82 9.59 3.25 -9.83
CA THR A 82 9.69 4.59 -9.25
C THR A 82 8.74 4.72 -8.05
N ALA A 83 8.99 5.73 -7.22
CA ALA A 83 8.10 6.17 -6.17
C ALA A 83 8.08 7.70 -6.16
N ASN A 84 7.11 8.27 -5.46
CA ASN A 84 7.01 9.71 -5.31
C ASN A 84 7.03 10.10 -3.83
N GLY A 85 8.20 10.42 -3.28
CA GLY A 85 8.35 10.77 -1.87
C GLY A 85 7.55 11.99 -1.40
N THR A 86 7.05 12.82 -2.32
CA THR A 86 6.23 13.99 -1.96
C THR A 86 4.73 13.75 -2.04
N ALA A 87 4.28 12.83 -2.90
CA ALA A 87 2.87 12.54 -3.11
C ALA A 87 2.11 12.09 -1.85
N PRO A 88 2.66 11.24 -0.95
CA PRO A 88 1.97 10.87 0.27
C PRO A 88 1.60 12.09 1.14
N ASN A 89 2.43 13.14 1.16
CA ASN A 89 2.18 14.33 1.97
C ASN A 89 0.94 15.13 1.51
N THR A 90 0.51 14.95 0.26
CA THR A 90 -0.65 15.66 -0.29
C THR A 90 -1.85 14.75 -0.54
N LEU A 91 -1.60 13.48 -0.88
CA LEU A 91 -2.64 12.53 -1.26
C LEU A 91 -3.20 11.72 -0.09
N ILE A 92 -2.43 11.50 0.98
CA ILE A 92 -2.93 10.78 2.15
C ILE A 92 -3.76 11.73 3.02
N PRO A 93 -4.98 11.35 3.43
CA PRO A 93 -5.77 12.12 4.39
C PRO A 93 -5.03 12.28 5.72
N SER A 94 -5.03 13.50 6.25
CA SER A 94 -4.51 13.81 7.59
C SER A 94 -5.60 13.54 8.63
N PRO A 95 -5.25 13.08 9.84
CA PRO A 95 -6.23 12.99 10.93
C PRO A 95 -6.82 14.35 11.36
N PHE A 96 -6.24 15.46 10.89
CA PHE A 96 -6.72 16.82 11.16
C PHE A 96 -7.50 17.43 9.98
N ASP A 97 -7.67 16.70 8.88
CA ASP A 97 -8.44 17.18 7.74
C ASP A 97 -9.93 17.30 8.10
N THR A 98 -10.60 18.29 7.50
CA THR A 98 -12.06 18.36 7.53
C THR A 98 -12.66 17.21 6.72
N LEU A 99 -13.92 16.86 6.99
CA LEU A 99 -14.62 15.81 6.22
C LEU A 99 -14.61 16.11 4.71
N ASP A 100 -14.84 17.35 4.30
CA ASP A 100 -14.81 17.75 2.88
C ASP A 100 -13.43 17.55 2.24
N ALA A 101 -12.35 17.78 3.00
CA ALA A 101 -10.99 17.54 2.53
C ALA A 101 -10.70 16.03 2.38
N ILE A 102 -11.16 15.21 3.33
CA ILE A 102 -11.07 13.74 3.24
C ILE A 102 -11.82 13.24 2.00
N ILE A 103 -13.08 13.67 1.82
CA ILE A 103 -13.90 13.30 0.65
C ILE A 103 -13.19 13.69 -0.65
N SER A 104 -12.64 14.91 -0.72
CA SER A 104 -11.93 15.39 -1.91
C SER A 104 -10.70 14.55 -2.24
N LYS A 105 -9.94 14.10 -1.23
CA LYS A 105 -8.77 13.24 -1.43
C LYS A 105 -9.15 11.83 -1.91
N PHE A 106 -10.23 11.25 -1.39
CA PHE A 106 -10.77 9.97 -1.88
C PHE A 106 -11.24 10.09 -3.34
N GLN A 107 -11.95 11.16 -3.68
CA GLN A 107 -12.39 11.41 -5.05
C GLN A 107 -11.23 11.59 -6.03
N ALA A 108 -10.13 12.19 -5.60
CA ALA A 108 -8.92 12.35 -6.40
C ALA A 108 -8.28 11.01 -6.82
N VAL A 109 -8.56 9.93 -6.10
CA VAL A 109 -8.13 8.56 -6.43
C VAL A 109 -9.27 7.67 -6.95
N GLY A 110 -10.41 8.27 -7.31
CA GLY A 110 -11.55 7.58 -7.92
C GLY A 110 -12.49 6.89 -6.93
N LEU A 111 -12.41 7.22 -5.65
CA LEU A 111 -13.27 6.67 -4.59
C LEU A 111 -14.38 7.68 -4.20
N ASN A 112 -15.57 7.18 -3.90
CA ASN A 112 -16.74 8.00 -3.58
C ASN A 112 -16.99 8.13 -2.07
N LEU A 113 -18.08 8.80 -1.68
CA LEU A 113 -18.42 9.01 -0.26
C LEU A 113 -18.68 7.71 0.50
N THR A 114 -19.32 6.71 -0.13
CA THR A 114 -19.51 5.40 0.49
C THR A 114 -18.16 4.76 0.79
N ASP A 115 -17.20 4.88 -0.11
CA ASP A 115 -15.84 4.37 0.07
C ASP A 115 -15.11 5.05 1.25
N VAL A 116 -15.33 6.36 1.46
CA VAL A 116 -14.82 7.06 2.66
C VAL A 116 -15.34 6.39 3.93
N VAL A 117 -16.65 6.12 4.00
CA VAL A 117 -17.29 5.57 5.21
C VAL A 117 -16.85 4.14 5.49
N VAL A 118 -16.75 3.28 4.46
CA VAL A 118 -16.43 1.86 4.66
C VAL A 118 -14.93 1.58 4.83
N LEU A 119 -14.05 2.52 4.46
CA LEU A 119 -12.59 2.41 4.59
C LEU A 119 -12.00 3.23 5.76
N SER A 120 -12.83 3.88 6.57
CA SER A 120 -12.44 4.57 7.81
C SER A 120 -12.39 3.61 9.00
#